data_AF-A0A951DFL6-F1
#
_entry.id   AF-A0A951DFL6-F1
#
_cell.length_a   1.000
_cell.length_b   1.000
_cell.length_c   1.000
_cell.angle_alpha   90.00
_cell.angle_beta   90.00
_cell.angle_gamma   90.00
#
_symmetry.space_group_name_H-M   'P 1'
#
loop_
_entity.id
_entity.type
_entity.pdbx_description
1 polymer ?
#
loop_
_entity_poly.entity_id
_entity_poly.type
_entity_poly.pdbx_seq_one_letter_code
_entity_poly.pdbx_strand_id
1 'polypeptide(L)'
;MQDPEVKRGQQQFSRTCSFCHGADANGGAEGPSLVLSSVVRHDKHGELIGEVIRDGRPAKGMPAFPLSDSQIADIVAFLHARVTASDIRSAGKNGSYSLKQLSTGNASAGKAFFDGAGGCTACHSSTGDLAGIATRYAPVELQAKFLYPENAVRETVTVALPSGKTVEGELLHLDAFTIALKDADGWYHSWPVNSVKFTVHDPLSAHRKLLDGYTNADMHNVFAYLETLK
;
A
#
# COMPACT_ATOMS: atom_id res chain seq x y z
N MET A 1 12.47 15.73 25.43
CA MET A 1 12.13 17.10 25.85
C MET A 1 11.28 17.70 24.74
N GLN A 2 10.07 18.19 25.04
CA GLN A 2 9.19 18.75 24.00
C GLN A 2 9.71 20.11 23.56
N ASP A 3 9.85 20.27 22.25
CA ASP A 3 10.25 21.51 21.59
C ASP A 3 9.31 22.67 22.02
N PRO A 4 9.84 23.84 22.42
CA PRO A 4 9.02 24.98 22.81
C PRO A 4 7.97 25.38 21.75
N GLU A 5 8.24 25.14 20.46
CA GLU A 5 7.37 25.47 19.32
C GLU A 5 6.15 24.56 19.34
N VAL A 6 6.38 23.27 19.56
CA VAL A 6 5.33 22.25 19.70
C VAL A 6 4.42 22.56 20.89
N LYS A 7 4.98 23.06 22.00
CA LYS A 7 4.19 23.42 23.19
C LYS A 7 3.31 24.64 22.94
N ARG A 8 3.83 25.69 22.31
CA ARG A 8 3.02 26.87 21.92
C ARG A 8 1.95 26.47 20.90
N GLY A 9 2.33 25.64 19.93
CA GLY A 9 1.42 25.06 18.95
C GLY A 9 0.27 24.29 19.55
N GLN A 10 0.56 23.42 20.53
CA GLN A 10 -0.46 22.67 21.26
C GLN A 10 -1.45 23.60 21.96
N GLN A 11 -0.96 24.67 22.59
CA GLN A 11 -1.82 25.64 23.28
C GLN A 11 -2.70 26.40 22.29
N GLN A 12 -2.14 26.84 21.17
CA GLN A 12 -2.87 27.53 20.11
C GLN A 12 -3.93 26.62 19.46
N PHE A 13 -3.54 25.38 19.14
CA PHE A 13 -4.41 24.34 18.61
C PHE A 13 -5.55 24.01 19.57
N SER A 14 -5.25 23.89 20.87
CA SER A 14 -6.25 23.64 21.91
C SER A 14 -7.32 24.72 21.96
N ARG A 15 -6.94 25.98 21.76
CA ARG A 15 -7.86 27.13 21.79
C ARG A 15 -8.75 27.22 20.55
N THR A 16 -8.25 26.79 19.40
CA THR A 16 -8.85 27.16 18.10
C THR A 16 -9.40 25.95 17.34
N CYS A 17 -8.72 24.81 17.42
CA CYS A 17 -8.95 23.68 16.51
C CYS A 17 -9.46 22.41 17.24
N SER A 18 -9.14 22.27 18.53
CA SER A 18 -9.41 21.04 19.29
C SER A 18 -10.89 20.69 19.43
N PHE A 19 -11.76 21.71 19.40
CA PHE A 19 -13.20 21.52 19.50
C PHE A 19 -13.74 20.60 18.39
N CYS A 20 -13.24 20.77 17.15
CA CYS A 20 -13.63 19.92 16.04
C CYS A 20 -12.70 18.73 15.85
N HIS A 21 -11.39 18.96 15.92
CA HIS A 21 -10.38 17.96 15.54
C HIS A 21 -9.86 17.11 16.70
N GLY A 22 -10.44 17.27 17.90
CA GLY A 22 -10.04 16.61 19.13
C GLY A 22 -8.73 17.20 19.71
N ALA A 23 -8.53 17.07 21.03
CA ALA A 23 -7.37 17.65 21.72
C ALA A 23 -6.00 17.22 21.17
N ASP A 24 -5.94 15.99 20.65
CA ASP A 24 -4.72 15.37 20.12
C ASP A 24 -4.63 15.39 18.59
N ALA A 25 -5.53 16.12 17.91
CA ALA A 25 -5.66 16.18 16.45
C ALA A 25 -6.04 14.84 15.77
N ASN A 26 -6.55 13.88 16.55
CA ASN A 26 -6.98 12.55 16.10
C ASN A 26 -8.41 12.50 15.54
N GLY A 27 -9.09 13.65 15.47
CA GLY A 27 -10.48 13.75 15.07
C GLY A 27 -11.41 13.85 16.27
N GLY A 28 -12.53 14.51 16.07
CA GLY A 28 -13.61 14.69 17.03
C GLY A 28 -14.97 14.52 16.35
N ALA A 29 -16.04 14.77 17.09
CA ALA A 29 -17.40 14.64 16.55
C ALA A 29 -17.69 15.59 15.37
N GLU A 30 -17.04 16.76 15.37
CA GLU A 30 -17.29 17.84 14.41
C GLU A 30 -16.20 17.98 13.34
N GLY A 31 -15.12 17.19 13.40
CA GLY A 31 -13.98 17.36 12.52
C GLY A 31 -13.12 16.12 12.34
N PRO A 32 -12.55 15.89 11.13
CA PRO A 32 -11.77 14.70 10.82
C PRO A 32 -10.45 14.66 11.58
N SER A 33 -9.84 13.48 11.61
CA SER A 33 -8.46 13.30 12.07
C SER A 33 -7.47 14.07 11.20
N LEU A 34 -6.75 15.00 11.82
CA LEU A 34 -5.71 15.77 11.14
C LEU A 34 -4.43 14.97 11.03
N VAL A 35 -4.11 14.09 11.98
CA VAL A 35 -2.90 13.24 11.89
C VAL A 35 -2.97 12.21 10.75
N LEU A 36 -4.18 11.85 10.30
CA LEU A 36 -4.41 10.98 9.14
C LEU A 36 -4.65 11.77 7.85
N SER A 37 -4.73 13.09 7.92
CA SER A 37 -5.01 13.93 6.76
C SER A 37 -3.85 13.91 5.78
N SER A 38 -4.13 13.65 4.50
CA SER A 38 -3.12 13.73 3.44
C SER A 38 -2.44 15.11 3.40
N VAL A 39 -3.19 16.20 3.67
CA VAL A 39 -2.63 17.56 3.73
C VAL A 39 -1.54 17.65 4.80
N VAL A 40 -1.82 17.20 6.02
CA VAL A 40 -0.88 17.30 7.16
C VAL A 40 0.28 16.33 6.99
N ARG A 41 0.08 15.15 6.40
CA ARG A 41 1.13 14.15 6.20
C ARG A 41 2.08 14.46 5.04
N HIS A 42 1.67 15.29 4.08
CA HIS A 42 2.51 15.72 2.96
C HIS A 42 3.06 17.15 3.11
N ASP A 43 2.63 17.87 4.14
CA ASP A 43 3.17 19.18 4.49
C ASP A 43 4.60 19.04 5.03
N LYS A 44 5.51 19.92 4.58
CA LYS A 44 6.92 19.90 5.02
C LYS A 44 7.28 21.11 5.87
N HIS A 45 6.78 22.28 5.51
CA HIS A 45 7.17 23.57 6.08
C HIS A 45 5.98 24.45 6.47
N GLY A 46 4.77 23.89 6.49
CA GLY A 46 3.52 24.60 6.78
C GLY A 46 2.84 25.17 5.54
N GLU A 47 3.33 24.88 4.33
CA GLU A 47 2.80 25.42 3.09
C GLU A 47 1.36 24.96 2.80
N LEU A 48 1.03 23.70 3.06
CA LEU A 48 -0.29 23.13 2.81
C LEU A 48 -1.23 23.39 3.99
N ILE A 49 -0.73 23.22 5.21
CA ILE A 49 -1.50 23.45 6.44
C ILE A 49 -1.85 24.93 6.57
N GLY A 50 -0.89 25.82 6.32
CA GLY A 50 -1.08 27.26 6.45
C GLY A 50 -2.10 27.81 5.46
N GLU A 51 -2.10 27.34 4.21
CA GLU A 51 -3.13 27.71 3.21
C GLU A 51 -4.53 27.32 3.70
N VAL A 52 -4.70 26.08 4.17
CA VAL A 52 -5.99 25.58 4.68
C VAL A 52 -6.47 26.36 5.91
N ILE A 53 -5.57 26.79 6.80
CA ILE A 53 -5.94 27.60 7.98
C ILE A 53 -6.39 29.00 7.56
N ARG A 54 -5.67 29.63 6.62
CA ARG A 54 -5.97 31.01 6.18
C ARG A 54 -7.26 31.08 5.37
N ASP A 55 -7.48 30.15 4.46
CA ASP A 55 -8.63 30.18 3.56
C ASP A 55 -9.84 29.44 4.13
N GLY A 56 -9.59 28.51 5.06
CA GLY A 56 -10.59 27.60 5.56
C GLY A 56 -11.08 26.63 4.48
N ARG A 57 -12.13 25.87 4.81
CA ARG A 57 -12.92 25.09 3.85
C ARG A 57 -14.41 25.32 4.14
N PRO A 58 -14.98 26.50 3.81
CA PRO A 58 -16.35 26.87 4.20
C PRO A 58 -17.42 25.89 3.71
N ALA A 59 -17.26 25.37 2.49
CA ALA A 59 -18.15 24.34 1.93
C ALA A 59 -18.16 23.02 2.72
N LYS A 60 -17.16 22.80 3.59
CA LYS A 60 -17.01 21.64 4.48
C LYS A 60 -17.13 22.03 5.97
N GLY A 61 -17.62 23.24 6.27
CA GLY A 61 -17.85 23.70 7.64
C GLY A 61 -16.61 24.17 8.41
N MET A 62 -15.43 24.23 7.79
CA MET A 62 -14.21 24.79 8.41
C MET A 62 -14.07 26.26 8.02
N PRO A 63 -14.20 27.23 8.95
CA PRO A 63 -14.02 28.64 8.63
C PRO A 63 -12.53 28.97 8.40
N ALA A 64 -12.28 30.14 7.81
CA ALA A 64 -10.97 30.77 7.80
C ALA A 64 -10.60 31.25 9.20
N PHE A 65 -9.33 31.14 9.58
CA PHE A 65 -8.84 31.57 10.89
C PHE A 65 -7.79 32.69 10.74
N PRO A 66 -8.01 33.87 11.35
CA PRO A 66 -7.09 34.99 11.27
C PRO A 66 -5.93 34.82 12.26
N LEU A 67 -5.03 33.88 11.97
CA LEU A 67 -3.83 33.61 12.75
C LEU A 67 -2.61 34.24 12.09
N SER A 68 -1.66 34.72 12.90
CA SER A 68 -0.37 35.20 12.38
C SER A 68 0.45 34.03 11.83
N ASP A 69 1.41 34.33 10.95
CA ASP A 69 2.32 33.31 10.41
C ASP A 69 3.08 32.56 11.50
N SER A 70 3.44 33.24 12.58
CA SER A 70 4.07 32.60 13.75
C SER A 70 3.15 31.64 14.49
N GLN A 71 1.86 31.98 14.64
CA GLN A 71 0.87 31.10 15.26
C GLN A 71 0.57 29.88 14.39
N ILE A 72 0.53 30.08 13.06
CA ILE A 72 0.39 28.99 12.09
C ILE A 72 1.60 28.07 12.16
N ALA A 73 2.81 28.61 12.17
CA ALA A 73 4.05 27.83 12.28
C ALA A 73 4.10 26.99 13.58
N ASP A 74 3.67 27.57 14.71
CA ASP A 74 3.55 26.83 15.97
C ASP A 74 2.53 25.68 15.85
N ILE A 75 1.34 25.90 15.25
CA ILE A 75 0.35 24.84 15.00
C ILE A 75 0.92 23.74 14.09
N VAL A 76 1.64 24.12 13.02
CA VAL A 76 2.29 23.19 12.09
C VAL A 76 3.29 22.31 12.85
N ALA A 77 4.15 22.92 13.68
CA ALA A 77 5.10 22.19 14.51
C ALA A 77 4.40 21.18 15.43
N PHE A 78 3.29 21.59 16.06
CA PHE A 78 2.48 20.68 16.87
C PHE A 78 1.90 19.52 16.04
N LEU A 79 1.28 19.79 14.89
CA LEU A 79 0.68 18.76 14.03
C LEU A 79 1.73 17.77 13.50
N HIS A 80 2.90 18.25 13.07
CA HIS A 80 4.01 17.38 12.69
C HIS A 80 4.49 16.51 13.86
N ALA A 81 4.61 17.08 15.07
CA ALA A 81 4.92 16.29 16.26
C ALA A 81 3.84 15.25 16.60
N ARG A 82 2.55 15.56 16.34
CA ARG A 82 1.44 14.62 16.49
C ARG A 82 1.48 13.50 15.45
N VAL A 83 1.79 13.80 14.20
CA VAL A 83 2.01 12.77 13.15
C VAL A 83 3.16 11.86 13.56
N THR A 84 4.32 12.42 13.91
CA THR A 84 5.47 11.62 14.38
C THR A 84 5.11 10.78 15.59
N ALA A 85 4.40 11.32 16.57
CA ALA A 85 3.95 10.55 17.74
C ALA A 85 2.90 9.47 17.39
N SER A 86 2.03 9.71 16.40
CA SER A 86 1.08 8.74 15.88
C SER A 86 1.80 7.61 15.14
N ASP A 87 2.80 7.95 14.32
CA ASP A 87 3.62 6.99 13.61
C ASP A 87 4.48 6.17 14.59
N ILE A 88 5.03 6.79 15.65
CA ILE A 88 5.76 6.07 16.72
C ILE A 88 4.83 5.17 17.55
N ARG A 89 3.62 5.63 17.91
CA ARG A 89 2.64 4.79 18.61
C ARG A 89 2.13 3.64 17.74
N SER A 90 2.10 3.84 16.42
CA SER A 90 1.85 2.78 15.45
C SER A 90 3.05 1.84 15.32
N ALA A 91 4.28 2.37 15.37
CA ALA A 91 5.53 1.59 15.36
C ALA A 91 5.71 0.76 16.65
N GLY A 92 5.14 1.20 17.78
CA GLY A 92 5.11 0.47 19.05
C GLY A 92 4.06 -0.64 19.11
N LYS A 93 3.11 -0.69 18.16
CA LYS A 93 2.37 -1.91 17.84
C LYS A 93 3.19 -2.69 16.81
N ASN A 94 4.20 -3.41 17.27
CA ASN A 94 4.83 -4.50 16.51
C ASN A 94 3.72 -5.35 15.89
N GLY A 95 3.39 -5.17 14.61
CA GLY A 95 2.68 -6.08 13.67
C GLY A 95 1.65 -7.11 14.18
N SER A 96 1.17 -7.02 15.40
CA SER A 96 0.36 -8.02 16.10
C SER A 96 -1.07 -7.53 16.01
N TYR A 97 -1.52 -7.41 14.77
CA TYR A 97 -2.94 -7.52 14.52
C TYR A 97 -3.28 -8.99 14.79
N SER A 98 -4.07 -9.21 15.84
CA SER A 98 -4.56 -10.55 16.12
C SER A 98 -5.36 -11.06 14.92
N LEU A 99 -5.39 -12.38 14.70
CA LEU A 99 -6.29 -13.00 13.71
C LEU A 99 -7.72 -12.46 13.82
N LYS A 100 -8.19 -12.24 15.05
CA LYS A 100 -9.52 -11.68 15.33
C LYS A 100 -9.73 -10.29 14.75
N GLN A 101 -8.69 -9.47 14.66
CA GLN A 101 -8.77 -8.11 14.10
C GLN A 101 -8.70 -8.09 12.58
N LEU A 102 -8.07 -9.08 11.95
CA LEU A 102 -7.92 -9.17 10.49
C LEU A 102 -9.04 -9.99 9.84
N SER A 103 -9.55 -11.00 10.55
CA SER A 103 -10.62 -11.89 10.09
C SER A 103 -11.98 -11.20 10.20
N THR A 104 -12.19 -10.22 9.32
CA THR A 104 -13.44 -9.45 9.20
C THR A 104 -14.24 -9.81 7.95
N GLY A 105 -13.70 -10.68 7.09
CA GLY A 105 -14.35 -11.15 5.86
C GLY A 105 -15.14 -12.44 6.03
N ASN A 106 -15.84 -12.82 4.96
CA ASN A 106 -16.59 -14.06 4.84
C ASN A 106 -15.81 -15.07 3.98
N ALA A 107 -15.40 -16.19 4.59
CA ALA A 107 -14.63 -17.22 3.90
C ALA A 107 -15.37 -17.88 2.72
N SER A 108 -16.70 -18.01 2.78
CA SER A 108 -17.48 -18.56 1.65
C SER A 108 -17.52 -17.59 0.47
N ALA A 109 -17.68 -16.29 0.73
CA ALA A 109 -17.56 -15.25 -0.30
C ALA A 109 -16.14 -15.18 -0.87
N GLY A 110 -15.12 -15.35 -0.01
CA GLY A 110 -13.72 -15.40 -0.41
C GLY A 110 -13.43 -16.56 -1.33
N LYS A 111 -13.97 -17.75 -1.01
CA LYS A 111 -13.87 -18.92 -1.87
C LYS A 111 -14.55 -18.68 -3.22
N ALA A 112 -15.76 -18.13 -3.23
CA ALA A 112 -16.49 -17.83 -4.47
C ALA A 112 -15.73 -16.83 -5.36
N PHE A 113 -15.10 -15.82 -4.76
CA PHE A 113 -14.22 -14.90 -5.48
C PHE A 113 -12.97 -15.63 -6.01
N PHE A 114 -12.31 -16.43 -5.17
CA PHE A 114 -11.11 -17.20 -5.52
C PHE A 114 -11.35 -18.13 -6.72
N ASP A 115 -12.47 -18.86 -6.72
CA ASP A 115 -12.87 -19.79 -7.78
C ASP A 115 -13.43 -19.09 -9.04
N GLY A 116 -13.77 -17.79 -8.94
CA GLY A 116 -14.54 -17.06 -9.93
C GLY A 116 -13.86 -15.77 -10.36
N ALA A 117 -14.42 -14.63 -9.95
CA ALA A 117 -14.01 -13.30 -10.42
C ALA A 117 -12.54 -12.94 -10.12
N GLY A 118 -11.95 -13.53 -9.08
CA GLY A 118 -10.54 -13.38 -8.74
C GLY A 118 -9.59 -14.16 -9.63
N GLY A 119 -10.08 -15.16 -10.38
CA GLY A 119 -9.28 -15.97 -11.30
C GLY A 119 -8.14 -16.74 -10.64
N CYS A 120 -8.14 -16.91 -9.32
CA CYS A 120 -7.01 -17.43 -8.57
C CYS A 120 -6.70 -18.89 -8.93
N THR A 121 -7.73 -19.65 -9.28
CA THR A 121 -7.62 -21.06 -9.71
C THR A 121 -6.93 -21.26 -11.06
N ALA A 122 -6.66 -20.19 -11.82
CA ALA A 122 -5.88 -20.27 -13.06
C ALA A 122 -4.41 -20.66 -12.79
N CYS A 123 -3.90 -20.38 -11.59
CA CYS A 123 -2.52 -20.66 -11.20
C CYS A 123 -2.40 -21.41 -9.88
N HIS A 124 -3.33 -21.17 -8.93
CA HIS A 124 -3.25 -21.69 -7.58
C HIS A 124 -4.26 -22.81 -7.31
N SER A 125 -3.85 -23.78 -6.51
CA SER A 125 -4.69 -24.86 -6.01
C SER A 125 -4.75 -24.83 -4.49
N SER A 126 -5.97 -24.81 -3.95
CA SER A 126 -6.21 -24.84 -2.49
C SER A 126 -5.73 -26.13 -1.83
N THR A 127 -5.58 -27.21 -2.60
CA THR A 127 -5.05 -28.51 -2.14
C THR A 127 -3.63 -28.78 -2.69
N GLY A 128 -3.07 -27.86 -3.46
CA GLY A 128 -1.74 -27.97 -4.06
C GLY A 128 -0.78 -26.99 -3.41
N ASP A 129 -0.36 -25.98 -4.16
CA ASP A 129 0.61 -24.98 -3.72
C ASP A 129 0.12 -24.16 -2.51
N LEU A 130 -1.20 -23.92 -2.37
CA LEU A 130 -1.77 -23.20 -1.22
C LEU A 130 -2.17 -24.12 -0.05
N ALA A 131 -1.96 -25.43 -0.15
CA ALA A 131 -2.27 -26.33 0.96
C ALA A 131 -1.48 -25.94 2.22
N GLY A 132 -2.18 -25.77 3.34
CA GLY A 132 -1.60 -25.34 4.61
C GLY A 132 -1.04 -23.92 4.64
N ILE A 133 -1.38 -23.05 3.69
CA ILE A 133 -0.81 -21.70 3.64
C ILE A 133 -1.05 -20.89 4.93
N ALA A 134 -2.18 -21.10 5.62
CA ALA A 134 -2.50 -20.44 6.88
C ALA A 134 -1.60 -20.86 8.05
N THR A 135 -0.92 -22.02 7.96
CA THR A 135 0.04 -22.45 8.97
C THR A 135 1.47 -22.00 8.64
N ARG A 136 1.73 -21.62 7.38
CA ARG A 136 3.06 -21.21 6.89
C ARG A 136 3.37 -19.73 7.15
N TYR A 137 2.36 -18.87 7.17
CA TYR A 137 2.54 -17.42 7.29
C TYR A 137 1.77 -16.84 8.48
N ALA A 138 2.33 -15.79 9.07
CA ALA A 138 1.58 -15.00 10.03
C ALA A 138 0.37 -14.32 9.34
N PRO A 139 -0.74 -14.04 10.03
CA PRO A 139 -1.97 -13.51 9.44
C PRO A 139 -1.79 -12.22 8.62
N VAL A 140 -1.06 -11.24 9.18
CA VAL A 140 -0.75 -9.97 8.50
C VAL A 140 0.10 -10.22 7.25
N GLU A 141 1.05 -11.15 7.36
CA GLU A 141 1.94 -11.53 6.28
C GLU A 141 1.18 -12.27 5.17
N LEU A 142 0.27 -13.17 5.51
CA LEU A 142 -0.59 -13.85 4.55
C LEU A 142 -1.47 -12.85 3.78
N GLN A 143 -2.08 -11.91 4.49
CA GLN A 143 -2.89 -10.86 3.87
C GLN A 143 -2.07 -9.99 2.91
N ALA A 144 -0.84 -9.61 3.30
CA ALA A 144 0.04 -8.85 2.44
C ALA A 144 0.53 -9.67 1.22
N LYS A 145 0.92 -10.93 1.43
CA LYS A 145 1.51 -11.79 0.40
C LYS A 145 0.53 -12.23 -0.68
N PHE A 146 -0.77 -12.39 -0.40
CA PHE A 146 -1.71 -12.69 -1.50
C PHE A 146 -1.98 -11.46 -2.37
N LEU A 147 -1.99 -10.26 -1.79
CA LEU A 147 -2.14 -9.00 -2.53
C LEU A 147 -0.89 -8.71 -3.37
N TYR A 148 0.28 -8.85 -2.76
CA TYR A 148 1.56 -8.57 -3.38
C TYR A 148 2.56 -9.70 -3.08
N PRO A 149 2.47 -10.83 -3.80
CA PRO A 149 3.39 -11.95 -3.60
C PRO A 149 4.82 -11.52 -3.97
N GLU A 150 5.77 -11.79 -3.08
CA GLU A 150 7.18 -11.54 -3.34
C GLU A 150 7.73 -12.52 -4.40
N ASN A 151 8.74 -12.05 -5.15
CA ASN A 151 9.36 -12.73 -6.28
C ASN A 151 10.02 -14.07 -5.91
N ALA A 152 9.24 -15.14 -5.79
CA ALA A 152 9.75 -16.50 -5.80
C ALA A 152 9.94 -17.03 -7.24
N VAL A 153 9.24 -16.44 -8.21
CA VAL A 153 9.30 -16.84 -9.62
C VAL A 153 9.88 -15.70 -10.45
N ARG A 154 10.97 -15.97 -11.17
CA ARG A 154 11.57 -15.01 -12.09
C ARG A 154 10.78 -15.00 -13.39
N GLU A 155 10.64 -13.81 -13.98
CA GLU A 155 10.05 -13.65 -15.31
C GLU A 155 10.85 -14.47 -16.32
N THR A 156 10.16 -15.14 -17.24
CA THR A 156 10.80 -15.82 -18.36
C THR A 156 10.44 -15.11 -19.65
N VAL A 157 11.23 -15.35 -20.70
CA VAL A 157 10.96 -14.77 -22.00
C VAL A 157 11.27 -15.78 -23.11
N THR A 158 10.36 -15.85 -24.08
CA THR A 158 10.57 -16.60 -25.33
C THR A 158 10.91 -15.60 -26.43
N VAL A 159 12.11 -15.70 -27.00
CA VAL A 159 12.60 -14.87 -28.10
C VAL A 159 12.58 -15.67 -29.40
N ALA A 160 11.89 -15.17 -30.42
CA ALA A 160 11.87 -15.70 -31.77
C ALA A 160 12.84 -14.92 -32.66
N LEU A 161 13.85 -15.63 -33.18
CA LEU A 161 14.89 -15.09 -34.04
C LEU A 161 14.40 -14.97 -35.49
N PRO A 162 14.98 -14.07 -36.31
CA PRO A 162 14.68 -13.99 -37.75
C PRO A 162 14.92 -15.29 -38.52
N SER A 163 15.79 -16.16 -37.99
CA SER A 163 16.05 -17.50 -38.54
C SER A 163 14.91 -18.50 -38.31
N GLY A 164 13.87 -18.14 -37.54
CA GLY A 164 12.77 -19.01 -37.15
C GLY A 164 13.05 -19.87 -35.91
N LYS A 165 14.28 -19.86 -35.37
CA LYS A 165 14.59 -20.49 -34.08
C LYS A 165 14.04 -19.68 -32.91
N THR A 166 13.66 -20.38 -31.84
CA THR A 166 13.28 -19.78 -30.57
C THR A 166 14.32 -20.06 -29.50
N VAL A 167 14.56 -19.08 -28.64
CA VAL A 167 15.39 -19.20 -27.45
C VAL A 167 14.54 -18.79 -26.25
N GLU A 168 14.54 -19.59 -25.20
CA GLU A 168 13.74 -19.35 -24.00
C GLU A 168 14.63 -19.41 -22.76
N GLY A 169 14.30 -18.59 -21.77
CA GLY A 169 14.99 -18.62 -20.50
C GLY A 169 14.51 -17.55 -19.52
N GLU A 170 15.27 -17.41 -18.43
CA GLU A 170 15.07 -16.37 -17.42
C GLU A 170 15.34 -15.00 -18.04
N LEU A 171 14.39 -14.06 -17.91
CA LEU A 171 14.57 -12.69 -18.35
C LEU A 171 15.56 -11.99 -17.40
N LEU A 172 16.67 -11.51 -17.97
CA LEU A 172 17.72 -10.80 -17.21
C LEU A 172 17.67 -9.30 -17.42
N HIS A 173 17.22 -8.85 -18.61
CA HIS A 173 17.18 -7.43 -18.95
C HIS A 173 16.14 -7.17 -20.04
N LEU A 174 15.37 -6.09 -19.88
CA LEU A 174 14.48 -5.57 -20.92
C LEU A 174 14.38 -4.04 -20.80
N ASP A 175 14.81 -3.34 -21.83
CA ASP A 175 14.60 -1.90 -21.99
C ASP A 175 14.18 -1.54 -23.43
N ALA A 176 14.16 -0.24 -23.75
CA ALA A 176 13.76 0.25 -25.07
C ALA A 176 14.69 -0.19 -26.23
N PHE A 177 15.86 -0.74 -25.93
CA PHE A 177 16.90 -1.05 -26.91
C PHE A 177 17.28 -2.53 -26.90
N THR A 178 17.34 -3.16 -25.74
CA THR A 178 17.91 -4.48 -25.56
C THR A 178 17.00 -5.41 -24.75
N ILE A 179 16.93 -6.66 -25.20
CA ILE A 179 16.39 -7.78 -24.43
C ILE A 179 17.52 -8.78 -24.17
N ALA A 180 17.60 -9.32 -22.95
CA ALA A 180 18.52 -10.37 -22.60
C ALA A 180 17.92 -11.43 -21.70
N LEU A 181 18.34 -12.67 -21.92
CA LEU A 181 17.91 -13.83 -21.14
C LEU A 181 19.08 -14.74 -20.80
N LYS A 182 18.86 -15.62 -19.82
CA LYS A 182 19.70 -16.79 -19.55
C LYS A 182 18.94 -18.06 -19.87
N ASP A 183 19.44 -18.84 -20.83
CA ASP A 183 18.78 -20.09 -21.23
C ASP A 183 18.97 -21.22 -20.20
N ALA A 184 18.37 -22.38 -20.49
CA ALA A 184 18.44 -23.56 -19.61
C ALA A 184 19.87 -24.12 -19.45
N ASP A 185 20.73 -23.93 -20.45
CA ASP A 185 22.14 -24.32 -20.42
C ASP A 185 23.01 -23.29 -19.65
N GLY A 186 22.41 -22.18 -19.25
CA GLY A 186 23.02 -21.10 -18.49
C GLY A 186 23.71 -20.04 -19.35
N TRP A 187 23.54 -20.08 -20.66
CA TRP A 187 24.11 -19.11 -21.59
C TRP A 187 23.33 -17.80 -21.57
N TYR A 188 24.07 -16.70 -21.53
CA TYR A 188 23.54 -15.37 -21.71
C TYR A 188 23.32 -15.10 -23.20
N HIS A 189 22.11 -14.67 -23.55
CA HIS A 189 21.79 -14.20 -24.90
C HIS A 189 21.23 -12.79 -24.82
N SER A 190 21.59 -11.95 -25.79
CA SER A 190 21.04 -10.60 -25.90
C SER A 190 20.85 -10.19 -27.34
N TRP A 191 19.82 -9.37 -27.59
CA TRP A 191 19.48 -8.86 -28.91
C TRP A 191 18.93 -7.45 -28.83
N PRO A 192 19.12 -6.62 -29.87
CA PRO A 192 18.34 -5.42 -30.06
C PRO A 192 16.84 -5.77 -30.13
N VAL A 193 15.98 -5.07 -29.37
CA VAL A 193 14.54 -5.37 -29.33
C VAL A 193 13.86 -5.26 -30.70
N ASN A 194 14.40 -4.44 -31.60
CA ASN A 194 13.87 -4.27 -32.96
C ASN A 194 14.33 -5.37 -33.95
N SER A 195 15.24 -6.26 -33.53
CA SER A 195 15.78 -7.34 -34.38
C SER A 195 15.11 -8.70 -34.14
N VAL A 196 14.33 -8.83 -33.07
CA VAL A 196 13.69 -10.09 -32.65
C VAL A 196 12.24 -9.85 -32.25
N LYS A 197 11.43 -10.90 -32.28
CA LYS A 197 10.11 -10.89 -31.62
C LYS A 197 10.25 -11.60 -30.29
N PHE A 198 9.52 -11.18 -29.26
CA PHE A 198 9.58 -11.84 -27.96
C PHE A 198 8.24 -11.78 -27.22
N THR A 199 8.04 -12.73 -26.31
CA THR A 199 6.90 -12.79 -25.39
C THR A 199 7.44 -12.96 -23.98
N VAL A 200 7.17 -11.98 -23.11
CA VAL A 200 7.51 -12.06 -21.68
C VAL A 200 6.40 -12.78 -20.94
N HIS A 201 6.78 -13.74 -20.11
CA HIS A 201 5.89 -14.49 -19.23
C HIS A 201 6.11 -14.02 -17.80
N ASP A 202 5.27 -13.07 -17.38
CA ASP A 202 5.27 -12.49 -16.05
C ASP A 202 4.16 -13.13 -15.20
N PRO A 203 4.47 -14.09 -14.29
CA PRO A 203 3.47 -14.78 -13.48
C PRO A 203 2.77 -13.83 -12.48
N LEU A 204 3.35 -12.66 -12.19
CA LEU A 204 2.79 -11.68 -11.27
C LEU A 204 1.91 -10.64 -11.95
N SER A 205 1.90 -10.59 -13.29
CA SER A 205 1.07 -9.66 -14.07
C SER A 205 -0.42 -9.74 -13.67
N ALA A 206 -0.93 -10.95 -13.41
CA ALA A 206 -2.31 -11.17 -12.97
C ALA A 206 -2.56 -10.60 -11.57
N HIS A 207 -1.65 -10.82 -10.62
CA HIS A 207 -1.73 -10.24 -9.27
C HIS A 207 -1.74 -8.72 -9.32
N ARG A 208 -0.84 -8.09 -10.10
CA ARG A 208 -0.78 -6.63 -10.24
C ARG A 208 -2.06 -6.06 -10.84
N LYS A 209 -2.63 -6.73 -11.85
CA LYS A 209 -3.90 -6.32 -12.45
C LYS A 209 -5.09 -6.43 -11.47
N LEU A 210 -5.07 -7.40 -10.57
CA LEU A 210 -6.12 -7.55 -9.55
C LEU A 210 -6.10 -6.40 -8.52
N LEU A 211 -4.96 -5.77 -8.27
CA LEU A 211 -4.86 -4.64 -7.33
C LEU A 211 -5.75 -3.46 -7.71
N ASP A 212 -5.94 -3.20 -9.00
CA ASP A 212 -6.85 -2.16 -9.48
C ASP A 212 -8.34 -2.53 -9.32
N GLY A 213 -8.63 -3.83 -9.20
CA GLY A 213 -9.99 -4.38 -9.17
C GLY A 213 -10.48 -4.82 -7.79
N TYR A 214 -9.58 -5.01 -6.82
CA TYR A 214 -9.95 -5.45 -5.48
C TYR A 214 -10.81 -4.41 -4.76
N THR A 215 -11.99 -4.81 -4.28
CA THR A 215 -12.68 -4.05 -3.24
C THR A 215 -12.11 -4.40 -1.86
N ASN A 216 -12.35 -3.52 -0.88
CA ASN A 216 -11.99 -3.83 0.51
C ASN A 216 -12.64 -5.14 1.01
N ALA A 217 -13.88 -5.41 0.58
CA ALA A 217 -14.59 -6.64 0.92
C ALA A 217 -13.90 -7.87 0.31
N ASP A 218 -13.48 -7.80 -0.96
CA ASP A 218 -12.80 -8.91 -1.63
C ASP A 218 -11.49 -9.27 -0.92
N MET A 219 -10.67 -8.27 -0.57
CA MET A 219 -9.41 -8.51 0.13
C MET A 219 -9.63 -9.23 1.47
N HIS A 220 -10.64 -8.82 2.22
CA HIS A 220 -10.94 -9.41 3.53
C HIS A 220 -11.59 -10.80 3.39
N ASN A 221 -12.45 -10.99 2.39
CA ASN A 221 -13.10 -12.26 2.10
C ASN A 221 -12.09 -13.31 1.65
N VAL A 222 -11.20 -12.97 0.70
CA VAL A 222 -10.13 -13.86 0.22
C VAL A 222 -9.19 -14.23 1.36
N PHE A 223 -8.75 -13.25 2.16
CA PHE A 223 -7.95 -13.53 3.36
C PHE A 223 -8.66 -14.52 4.30
N ALA A 224 -9.94 -14.30 4.60
CA ALA A 224 -10.72 -15.20 5.44
C ALA A 224 -10.83 -16.63 4.85
N TYR A 225 -10.88 -16.77 3.53
CA TYR A 225 -10.82 -18.08 2.87
C TYR A 225 -9.44 -18.73 3.00
N LEU A 226 -8.36 -18.00 2.73
CA LEU A 226 -6.99 -18.52 2.83
C LEU A 226 -6.67 -19.01 4.26
N GLU A 227 -7.18 -18.33 5.28
CA GLU A 227 -7.09 -18.73 6.70
C GLU A 227 -7.76 -20.09 7.01
N THR A 228 -8.66 -20.57 6.13
CA THR A 228 -9.26 -21.91 6.26
C THR A 228 -8.36 -23.03 5.71
N LEU A 229 -7.35 -22.70 4.91
CA LEU A 229 -6.44 -23.65 4.26
C LEU A 229 -5.27 -23.99 5.20
N LYS A 230 -5.52 -24.87 6.18
CA LYS A 230 -4.55 -25.32 7.19
C LYS A 230 -3.87 -26.63 6.84
#